data_AF-A0A3A3GMF8-F1
#
_entry.id   AF-A0A3A3GMF8-F1
#
_cell.length_a   1.000
_cell.length_b   1.000
_cell.length_c   1.000
_cell.angle_alpha   90.00
_cell.angle_beta   90.00
_cell.angle_gamma   90.00
#
_symmetry.space_group_name_H-M   'P 1'
#
loop_
_entity.id
_entity.type
_entity.pdbx_description
1 polymer ?
#
loop_
_entity_poly.entity_id
_entity_poly.type
_entity_poly.pdbx_seq_one_letter_code
_entity_poly.pdbx_strand_id
1 'polypeptide(L)'
;MAEVKKGHIRQYLSYVQARGKYTVVSRERTAQINFPQNVVGVSTVTINNYICNIKVFFNWLKGDGELQKNPVDNIKQIKTIRRQKRGIQVER
;
A
#
# COMPACT_ATOMS: atom_id res chain seq x y z
N MET A 1 11.10 19.82 10.59
CA MET A 1 10.51 18.53 10.19
C MET A 1 9.75 18.75 8.89
N ALA A 2 9.97 17.95 7.85
CA ALA A 2 9.28 18.13 6.56
C ALA A 2 7.83 17.61 6.65
N GLU A 3 6.85 18.43 6.26
CA GLU A 3 5.43 18.06 6.24
C GLU A 3 5.15 17.01 5.15
N VAL A 4 4.43 15.94 5.50
CA VAL A 4 4.01 14.93 4.52
C VAL A 4 2.84 15.45 3.69
N LYS A 5 3.08 15.66 2.40
CA LYS A 5 2.07 16.10 1.43
C LYS A 5 1.53 14.93 0.62
N LYS A 6 0.34 15.11 0.04
CA LYS A 6 -0.31 14.15 -0.87
C LYS A 6 0.62 13.63 -1.99
N GLY A 7 1.49 14.51 -2.52
CA GLY A 7 2.47 14.17 -3.54
C GLY A 7 3.44 13.08 -3.09
N HIS A 8 3.93 13.14 -1.85
CA HIS A 8 4.84 12.15 -1.29
C HIS A 8 4.20 10.76 -1.23
N ILE A 9 2.93 10.69 -0.80
CA ILE A 9 2.19 9.43 -0.72
C ILE A 9 2.00 8.83 -2.12
N ARG A 10 1.66 9.65 -3.12
CA ARG A 10 1.51 9.17 -4.51
C ARG A 10 2.83 8.67 -5.08
N GLN A 11 3.90 9.43 -4.91
CA GLN A 11 5.23 9.04 -5.35
C GLN A 11 5.66 7.73 -4.69
N TYR A 12 5.41 7.58 -3.39
CA TYR A 12 5.66 6.34 -2.67
C TYR A 12 4.85 5.16 -3.23
N LEU A 13 3.55 5.34 -3.48
CA LEU A 13 2.71 4.27 -4.05
C LEU A 13 3.17 3.88 -5.46
N SER A 14 3.50 4.84 -6.32
CA SER A 14 4.05 4.58 -7.66
C SER A 14 5.38 3.85 -7.59
N TYR A 15 6.27 4.25 -6.67
CA TYR A 15 7.54 3.59 -6.43
C TYR A 15 7.36 2.14 -5.97
N VAL A 16 6.48 1.89 -4.99
CA VAL A 16 6.14 0.54 -4.52
C VAL A 16 5.55 -0.30 -5.65
N GLN A 17 4.66 0.29 -6.46
CA GLN A 17 4.02 -0.38 -7.58
C GLN A 17 5.01 -0.85 -8.64
N ALA A 18 6.01 -0.01 -8.98
CA ALA A 18 7.02 -0.32 -9.99
C ALA A 18 8.07 -1.32 -9.50
N ARG A 19 8.56 -1.16 -8.27
CA ARG A 19 9.74 -1.90 -7.79
C ARG A 19 9.47 -3.36 -7.41
N GLY A 20 8.25 -3.71 -6.97
CA GLY A 20 7.96 -5.04 -6.42
C GLY A 20 8.07 -5.18 -4.90
N LYS A 21 7.67 -6.34 -4.38
CA LYS A 21 7.63 -6.63 -2.93
C LYS A 21 9.02 -7.01 -2.42
N TYR A 22 9.33 -6.65 -1.17
CA TYR A 22 10.56 -7.04 -0.47
C TYR A 22 11.88 -6.58 -1.10
N THR A 23 11.85 -5.61 -2.02
CA THR A 23 13.08 -5.05 -2.64
C THR A 23 13.87 -4.13 -1.72
N VAL A 24 13.27 -3.64 -0.63
CA VAL A 24 13.98 -2.98 0.46
C VAL A 24 13.84 -3.85 1.71
N VAL A 25 14.99 -4.33 2.19
CA VAL A 25 15.11 -5.17 3.39
C VAL A 25 16.15 -4.56 4.31
N SER A 26 15.88 -4.58 5.61
CA SER A 26 16.88 -4.22 6.64
C SER A 26 17.76 -5.40 7.05
N ARG A 27 17.29 -6.63 6.80
CA ARG A 27 18.00 -7.88 7.11
C ARG A 27 18.28 -8.64 5.82
N GLU A 28 19.53 -8.70 5.42
CA GLU A 28 19.96 -9.35 4.18
C GLU A 28 19.53 -10.83 4.09
N ARG A 29 19.53 -11.54 5.22
CA ARG A 29 19.04 -12.93 5.30
C ARG A 29 17.62 -13.09 4.74
N THR A 30 16.76 -12.09 4.91
CA THR A 30 15.37 -12.16 4.42
C THR A 30 15.28 -12.01 2.90
N ALA A 31 16.27 -11.38 2.25
CA ALA A 31 16.32 -11.33 0.78
C ALA A 31 16.51 -12.73 0.20
N GLN A 32 17.33 -13.56 0.85
CA GLN A 32 17.61 -14.93 0.41
C GLN A 32 16.40 -15.86 0.54
N ILE A 33 15.41 -15.52 1.38
CA ILE A 33 14.18 -16.31 1.58
C ILE A 33 13.06 -15.80 0.68
N ASN A 34 12.92 -14.48 0.53
CA ASN A 34 11.80 -13.86 -0.18
C ASN A 34 12.06 -13.68 -1.68
N PHE A 35 13.30 -13.88 -2.14
CA PHE A 35 13.73 -13.76 -3.53
C PHE A 35 13.16 -12.52 -4.25
N PRO A 36 13.37 -11.30 -3.72
CA PRO A 36 12.74 -10.08 -4.24
C PRO A 36 13.10 -9.80 -5.71
N GLN A 37 14.23 -10.30 -6.21
CA GLN A 37 14.63 -10.23 -7.61
C GLN A 37 13.64 -10.91 -8.57
N ASN A 38 12.84 -11.86 -8.07
CA ASN A 38 11.84 -12.57 -8.87
C ASN A 38 10.46 -11.88 -8.83
N VAL A 39 10.30 -10.81 -8.03
CA VAL A 39 9.03 -10.13 -7.84
C VAL A 39 9.05 -8.78 -8.55
N VAL A 40 8.55 -8.75 -9.78
CA VAL A 40 8.42 -7.51 -10.55
C VAL A 40 7.06 -6.87 -10.30
N GLY A 41 7.08 -5.68 -9.72
CA GLY A 41 5.88 -4.90 -9.42
C GLY A 41 4.95 -5.51 -8.37
N VAL A 42 3.90 -4.77 -8.00
CA VAL A 42 2.86 -5.28 -7.09
C VAL A 42 1.47 -5.07 -7.66
N SER A 43 0.55 -5.97 -7.31
CA SER A 43 -0.84 -5.90 -7.79
C SER A 43 -1.57 -4.66 -7.26
N THR A 44 -2.60 -4.23 -7.98
CA THR A 44 -3.49 -3.14 -7.54
C THR A 44 -4.18 -3.44 -6.21
N VAL A 45 -4.49 -4.72 -5.93
CA VAL A 45 -5.03 -5.17 -4.64
C VAL A 45 -4.02 -4.90 -3.51
N THR A 46 -2.74 -5.21 -3.75
CA THR A 46 -1.66 -4.95 -2.81
C THR A 46 -1.49 -3.44 -2.57
N ILE A 47 -1.52 -2.62 -3.63
CA ILE A 47 -1.47 -1.16 -3.53
C ILE A 47 -2.65 -0.61 -2.71
N ASN A 48 -3.86 -1.13 -2.90
CA ASN A 48 -5.01 -0.75 -2.10
C ASN A 48 -4.82 -1.07 -0.61
N ASN A 49 -4.20 -2.20 -0.28
CA ASN A 49 -3.88 -2.52 1.12
C ASN A 49 -2.89 -1.52 1.72
N TYR A 50 -1.87 -1.09 0.96
CA TYR A 50 -0.97 -0.02 1.41
C TYR A 50 -1.72 1.31 1.62
N ILE A 51 -2.62 1.68 0.69
CA ILE A 51 -3.47 2.87 0.84
C ILE A 51 -4.30 2.78 2.13
N CYS A 52 -4.90 1.63 2.43
CA CYS A 52 -5.67 1.44 3.66
C CYS A 52 -4.81 1.67 4.91
N ASN A 53 -3.63 1.06 4.99
CA ASN A 53 -2.75 1.19 6.15
C ASN A 53 -2.28 2.64 6.35
N ILE A 54 -1.91 3.31 5.26
CA ILE A 54 -1.52 4.73 5.30
C ILE A 54 -2.69 5.59 5.79
N LYS A 55 -3.92 5.34 5.30
CA LYS A 55 -5.11 6.05 5.77
C LYS A 55 -5.38 5.83 7.25
N VAL A 56 -5.26 4.60 7.74
CA VAL A 56 -5.46 4.29 9.17
C VAL A 56 -4.50 5.13 10.02
N PHE A 57 -3.22 5.17 9.67
CA PHE A 57 -2.22 5.95 10.40
C PHE A 57 -2.52 7.46 10.40
N PHE A 58 -2.77 8.06 9.23
CA PHE A 58 -3.04 9.50 9.14
C PHE A 58 -4.40 9.91 9.72
N ASN A 59 -5.40 9.02 9.67
CA ASN A 59 -6.67 9.25 10.35
C ASN A 59 -6.52 9.21 11.87
N TRP A 60 -5.71 8.29 12.39
CA TRP A 60 -5.38 8.26 13.82
C TRP A 60 -4.69 9.56 14.25
N LEU A 61 -3.66 10.01 13.54
CA LEU A 61 -2.98 11.29 13.82
C LEU A 61 -3.93 12.49 13.77
N LYS A 62 -4.88 12.53 12.82
CA LYS A 62 -5.90 13.58 12.77
C LYS A 62 -6.82 13.54 13.98
N GLY A 63 -7.21 12.34 14.42
CA GLY A 63 -8.05 12.15 15.61
C GLY A 63 -7.36 12.56 16.91
N ASP A 64 -6.04 12.37 16.99
CA ASP A 64 -5.21 12.76 18.13
C ASP A 64 -4.88 14.27 18.16
N GLY A 65 -5.25 15.01 17.11
CA GLY A 65 -5.00 16.45 17.00
C GLY A 65 -3.62 16.83 16.45
N GLU A 66 -2.78 15.84 16.13
CA GLU A 66 -1.44 16.01 15.57
C GLU A 66 -1.43 16.60 14.14
N LEU A 67 -2.59 16.56 13.46
CA LEU A 67 -2.73 17.05 12.09
C LEU A 67 -3.93 17.98 11.92
N GLN A 68 -3.66 19.21 11.46
CA GLN A 68 -4.69 20.14 11.02
C GLN A 68 -5.33 19.73 9.69
N LYS A 69 -4.51 19.25 8.75
CA LYS A 69 -4.95 18.81 7.42
C LYS A 69 -4.42 17.42 7.15
N ASN A 70 -5.33 16.52 6.76
CA ASN A 70 -4.95 15.14 6.52
C ASN A 70 -4.51 14.96 5.04
N PRO A 71 -3.28 14.49 4.79
CA PRO A 71 -2.78 14.31 3.43
C PRO A 71 -3.48 13.17 2.65
N VAL A 72 -4.26 12.32 3.32
CA VAL A 72 -4.97 11.19 2.71
C VAL A 72 -6.42 11.47 2.28
N ASP A 73 -6.99 12.63 2.63
CA ASP A 73 -8.43 12.93 2.43
C ASP A 73 -8.88 12.71 0.97
N ASN A 74 -8.00 12.99 0.01
CA ASN A 74 -8.29 12.89 -1.42
C ASN A 74 -7.54 11.74 -2.13
N ILE A 75 -7.13 10.72 -1.39
CA ILE A 75 -6.53 9.50 -1.94
C ILE A 75 -7.62 8.43 -2.03
N LYS A 76 -8.03 8.10 -3.25
CA LYS A 76 -9.05 7.06 -3.52
C LYS A 76 -8.36 5.71 -3.69
N GLN A 77 -9.07 4.65 -3.32
CA GLN A 77 -8.67 3.28 -3.68
C GLN A 77 -8.85 3.08 -5.19
N ILE A 78 -7.99 2.25 -5.76
CA ILE A 78 -8.04 1.86 -7.18
C ILE A 78 -9.14 0.82 -7.33
N LYS A 79 -10.04 0.96 -8.32
CA LYS A 79 -11.06 -0.04 -8.59
C LYS A 79 -10.39 -1.36 -9.02
N THR A 80 -10.74 -2.46 -8.37
CA THR A 80 -10.20 -3.79 -8.68
C THR A 80 -11.32 -4.78 -8.92
N ILE A 81 -11.17 -5.64 -9.93
CA ILE A 81 -12.08 -6.77 -10.15
C ILE A 81 -11.80 -7.82 -9.08
N ARG A 82 -12.79 -8.16 -8.27
CA ARG A 82 -12.67 -9.22 -7.26
C ARG A 82 -12.82 -10.57 -7.96
N ARG A 83 -11.78 -11.42 -7.88
CA ARG A 83 -11.90 -12.80 -8.34
C ARG A 83 -12.66 -13.64 -7.31
N GLN A 84 -13.61 -14.45 -7.77
CA GLN A 84 -14.29 -15.46 -6.96
C GLN A 84 -13.24 -16.39 -6.34
N LYS A 85 -13.38 -16.71 -5.05
CA LYS A 85 -12.55 -17.76 -4.44
C LYS A 85 -13.02 -19.12 -4.98
N ARG A 86 -12.07 -19.98 -5.37
CA ARG A 86 -12.35 -21.29 -5.99
C ARG A 86 -13.31 -22.20 -5.20
N GLY A 87 -13.44 -22.01 -3.89
CA GLY A 87 -14.32 -22.81 -3.03
C GLY A 87 -15.71 -22.22 -2.75
N ILE A 88 -16.07 -21.10 -3.37
CA ILE A 88 -17.43 -20.53 -3.25
C ILE A 88 -18.11 -20.77 -4.58
N GLN A 89 -18.76 -21.92 -4.75
CA GLN A 89 -19.68 -22.11 -5.86
C GLN A 89 -20.97 -21.37 -5.51
N VAL A 90 -21.44 -20.53 -6.44
CA VAL A 90 -22.79 -19.97 -6.32
C VAL A 90 -23.72 -21.12 -6.65
N GLU A 91 -24.50 -21.58 -5.67
CA GLU A 91 -25.59 -22.53 -5.91
C GLU A 91 -26.47 -21.97 -7.03
N ARG A 92 -26.72 -22.80 -8.05
CA ARG A 92 -27.57 -22.45 -9.19
C ARG A 92 -29.03 -22.71 -8.85
#